data_AF-A0A151J7J8-F1
#
_entry.id   AF-A0A151J7J8-F1
#
_cell.length_a   1.000
_cell.length_b   1.000
_cell.length_c   1.000
_cell.angle_alpha   90.00
_cell.angle_beta   90.00
_cell.angle_gamma   90.00
#
_symmetry.space_group_name_H-M   'P 1'
#
loop_
_entity.id
_entity.type
_entity.pdbx_description
1 polymer ?
#
loop_
_entity_poly.entity_id
_entity_poly.type
_entity_poly.pdbx_seq_one_letter_code
_entity_poly.pdbx_strand_id
1 'polypeptide(L)'
;MEELANWPDKIGDIQYVINNTFHSSIKASLSKLLLGYDKRNHLDSSLIRFLNDLAKTTLVAEILEETRNRDGDIAIKASDKLKQYNKLYYDKHHKTPFLYITHSFVLLHYSASSRTILRRIFALTPTAYKFLEIGIAVEPISYVEITIGDTRIGGNRIVLPQVMWTAFVKKRVDIEQLMQSPTPSSSLVIQGLQTELVKIHDVDNVKLSLCKKCLYTKPSILFMLELEQCVEHVYCELCQYTNGVSEKFKYFVTYLR
;
A
#
# COMPACT_ATOMS: atom_id res chain seq x y z
N MET A 1 -13.13 29.21 42.70
CA MET A 1 -13.17 28.86 41.27
C MET A 1 -12.02 29.62 40.62
N GLU A 2 -10.79 29.19 40.93
CA GLU A 2 -9.58 29.94 40.55
C GLU A 2 -8.39 28.99 40.65
N GLU A 3 -8.04 28.32 39.55
CA GLU A 3 -6.74 27.63 39.38
C GLU A 3 -6.53 27.20 37.91
N LEU A 4 -6.89 28.07 36.96
CA LEU A 4 -6.72 27.81 35.51
C LEU A 4 -5.79 28.83 34.85
N ALA A 5 -4.80 29.31 35.61
CA ALA A 5 -3.84 30.32 35.18
C ALA A 5 -2.41 29.87 35.50
N ASN A 6 -1.82 29.02 34.64
CA ASN A 6 -0.38 28.97 34.35
C ASN A 6 0.03 27.88 33.33
N TRP A 7 -0.83 27.58 32.36
CA TRP A 7 -0.49 26.58 31.33
C TRP A 7 0.78 26.94 30.50
N PRO A 8 1.11 28.21 30.19
CA PRO A 8 2.31 28.54 29.43
C PRO A 8 3.59 28.17 30.19
N ASP A 9 3.59 28.39 31.51
CA ASP A 9 4.71 28.05 32.40
C ASP A 9 4.88 26.53 32.56
N LYS A 10 3.87 25.74 32.18
CA LYS A 10 3.88 24.27 32.20
C LYS A 10 4.18 23.62 30.85
N ILE A 11 4.29 24.38 29.76
CA ILE A 11 4.63 23.83 28.44
C ILE A 11 5.99 23.12 28.48
N GLY A 12 6.98 23.71 29.15
CA GLY A 12 8.31 23.11 29.28
C GLY A 12 8.27 21.74 29.97
N ASP A 13 7.52 21.65 31.08
CA ASP A 13 7.31 20.41 31.83
C ASP A 13 6.58 19.35 30.99
N ILE A 14 5.52 19.74 30.28
CA ILE A 14 4.74 18.86 29.41
C ILE A 14 5.60 18.33 28.25
N GLN A 15 6.33 19.22 27.57
CA GLN A 15 7.21 18.84 26.47
C GLN A 15 8.34 17.91 26.96
N TYR A 16 8.85 18.15 28.16
CA TYR A 16 9.82 17.27 28.79
C TYR A 16 9.25 15.87 29.04
N VAL A 17 8.05 15.76 29.61
CA VAL A 17 7.39 14.47 29.87
C VAL A 17 7.14 13.71 28.57
N ILE A 18 6.54 14.35 27.56
CA ILE A 18 6.23 13.70 26.28
C ILE A 18 7.49 13.16 25.61
N ASN A 19 8.58 13.94 25.60
CA ASN A 19 9.80 13.56 24.91
C ASN A 19 10.62 12.47 25.62
N ASN A 20 10.46 12.33 26.94
CA ASN A 20 11.26 11.40 27.75
C ASN A 20 10.47 10.21 28.31
N THR A 21 9.16 10.14 28.06
CA THR A 21 8.36 8.96 28.42
C THR A 21 8.76 7.75 27.58
N PHE A 22 8.98 6.62 28.24
CA PHE A 22 9.36 5.36 27.59
C PHE A 22 8.18 4.74 26.85
N HIS A 23 8.35 4.44 25.56
CA HIS A 23 7.34 3.73 24.78
C HIS A 23 7.64 2.23 24.76
N SER A 24 6.74 1.41 25.30
CA SER A 24 6.94 -0.04 25.47
C SER A 24 7.15 -0.80 24.15
N SER A 25 6.41 -0.47 23.08
CA SER A 25 6.55 -1.14 21.78
C SER A 25 7.87 -0.85 21.06
N ILE A 26 8.40 0.37 21.20
CA ILE A 26 9.64 0.82 20.52
C ILE A 26 10.86 0.60 21.42
N LYS A 27 10.63 0.30 22.71
CA LYS A 27 11.66 0.14 23.74
C LYS A 27 12.59 1.36 23.85
N ALA A 28 12.07 2.55 23.56
CA ALA A 28 12.81 3.82 23.58
C ALA A 28 11.88 5.01 23.86
N SER A 29 12.44 6.13 24.32
CA SER A 29 11.77 7.44 24.35
C SER A 29 12.00 8.19 23.04
N LEU A 30 11.18 9.21 22.78
CA LEU A 30 11.32 10.05 21.58
C LEU A 30 12.67 10.79 21.57
N SER A 31 13.13 11.26 22.73
CA SER A 31 14.45 11.89 22.90
C SER A 31 15.60 10.95 22.57
N LYS A 32 15.49 9.67 22.94
CA LYS A 32 16.49 8.63 22.63
C LYS A 32 16.53 8.31 21.14
N LEU A 33 15.39 8.29 20.47
CA LEU A 33 15.31 8.08 19.01
C LEU A 33 15.88 9.27 18.24
N LEU A 34 15.60 10.50 18.69
CA LEU A 34 15.99 11.70 17.98
C LEU A 34 17.46 12.11 18.21
N LEU A 35 17.96 11.94 19.44
CA LEU A 35 19.27 12.46 19.86
C LEU A 35 20.29 11.35 20.20
N GLY A 36 19.88 10.08 20.19
CA GLY A 36 20.78 8.94 20.35
C GLY A 36 21.31 8.68 21.76
N TYR A 37 20.92 9.46 22.77
CA TYR A 37 21.29 9.25 24.17
C TYR A 37 20.08 9.09 25.09
N ASP A 38 20.25 8.24 26.10
CA ASP A 38 19.25 7.96 27.12
C ASP A 38 19.55 8.85 28.34
N LYS A 39 18.62 9.74 28.72
CA LYS A 39 18.78 10.56 29.93
C LYS A 39 18.52 9.72 31.17
N ARG A 40 19.51 8.91 31.55
CA ARG A 40 19.53 8.19 32.83
C ARG A 40 19.83 9.21 33.94
N ASN A 41 19.01 9.23 34.99
CA ASN A 41 19.04 10.16 36.16
C ASN A 41 18.14 11.40 36.07
N HIS A 42 16.84 11.22 35.80
CA HIS A 42 15.87 12.28 36.08
C HIS A 42 15.54 12.36 37.59
N LEU A 43 15.16 13.55 38.07
CA LEU A 43 14.75 13.81 39.47
C LEU A 43 13.66 12.84 39.96
N ASP A 44 12.77 12.41 39.05
CA ASP A 44 11.62 11.56 39.40
C ASP A 44 11.95 10.06 39.47
N SER A 45 13.23 9.68 39.36
CA SER A 45 13.64 8.25 39.31
C SER A 45 13.32 7.52 40.61
N SER A 46 13.38 8.23 41.74
CA SER A 46 12.95 7.74 43.03
C SER A 46 11.44 7.51 43.08
N LEU A 47 10.64 8.41 42.48
CA LEU A 47 9.18 8.30 42.43
C LEU A 47 8.75 7.14 41.52
N ILE A 48 9.35 7.00 40.34
CA ILE A 48 9.07 5.87 39.43
C ILE A 48 9.45 4.54 40.09
N ARG A 49 10.56 4.48 40.82
CA ARG A 49 10.94 3.26 41.55
C ARG A 49 9.93 2.95 42.66
N PHE A 50 9.54 3.96 43.44
CA PHE A 50 8.53 3.82 44.48
C PHE A 50 7.17 3.35 43.93
N LEU A 51 6.69 3.94 42.83
CA LEU A 51 5.44 3.54 42.17
C LEU A 51 5.51 2.11 41.61
N ASN A 52 6.65 1.70 41.07
CA ASN A 52 6.86 0.32 40.61
C ASN A 52 6.91 -0.67 41.76
N ASP A 53 7.53 -0.30 42.89
CA ASP A 53 7.57 -1.15 44.07
C ASP A 53 6.19 -1.23 44.72
N LEU A 54 5.44 -0.12 44.78
CA LEU A 54 4.05 -0.07 45.23
C LEU A 54 3.12 -0.92 44.35
N ALA A 55 3.29 -0.85 43.03
CA ALA A 55 2.54 -1.68 42.08
C ALA A 55 2.87 -3.17 42.25
N LYS A 56 4.11 -3.52 42.60
CA LYS A 56 4.51 -4.90 42.90
C LYS A 56 3.99 -5.40 44.25
N THR A 57 3.90 -4.55 45.28
CA THR A 57 3.45 -4.96 46.62
C THR A 57 1.94 -4.95 46.80
N THR A 58 1.19 -4.16 46.03
CA THR A 58 -0.26 -3.97 46.23
C THR A 58 -1.12 -4.87 45.34
N LEU A 59 -0.52 -5.58 44.37
CA LEU A 59 -1.29 -6.36 43.39
C LEU A 59 -1.27 -7.86 43.72
N VAL A 60 -2.42 -8.35 44.20
CA VAL A 60 -2.88 -9.71 43.97
C VAL A 60 -2.96 -9.88 42.44
N ALA A 61 -1.90 -10.45 41.85
CA ALA A 61 -1.68 -10.54 40.41
C ALA A 61 -2.85 -11.23 39.66
N GLU A 62 -3.60 -12.11 40.34
CA GLU A 62 -4.74 -12.84 39.75
C GLU A 62 -5.92 -11.94 39.36
N ILE A 63 -6.25 -10.90 40.15
CA ILE A 63 -7.45 -10.07 39.90
C ILE A 63 -7.25 -9.17 38.68
N LEU A 64 -6.02 -8.66 38.49
CA LEU A 64 -5.73 -7.73 37.40
C LEU A 64 -5.52 -8.46 36.06
N GLU A 65 -4.96 -9.67 36.08
CA GLU A 65 -4.91 -10.53 34.89
C GLU A 65 -6.30 -10.98 34.45
N GLU A 66 -7.18 -11.36 35.38
CA GLU A 66 -8.57 -11.70 35.03
C GLU A 66 -9.34 -10.52 34.43
N THR A 67 -9.17 -9.32 35.00
CA THR A 67 -9.85 -8.12 34.49
C THR A 67 -9.33 -7.76 33.10
N ARG A 68 -8.01 -7.87 32.88
CA ARG A 68 -7.37 -7.62 31.59
C ARG A 68 -7.72 -8.67 30.53
N ASN A 69 -7.90 -9.93 30.92
CA ASN A 69 -8.38 -10.99 30.05
C ASN A 69 -9.85 -10.77 29.67
N ARG A 70 -10.71 -10.35 30.61
CA ARG A 70 -12.10 -9.97 30.31
C ARG A 70 -12.17 -8.78 29.36
N ASP A 71 -11.36 -7.74 29.59
CA ASP A 71 -11.32 -6.57 28.71
C ASP A 71 -10.79 -6.93 27.31
N GLY A 72 -9.83 -7.85 27.23
CA GLY A 72 -9.34 -8.43 25.98
C GLY A 72 -10.45 -9.17 25.23
N ASP A 73 -11.19 -10.04 25.91
CA ASP A 73 -12.32 -10.77 25.32
C ASP A 73 -13.45 -9.84 24.86
N ILE A 74 -13.72 -8.77 25.61
CA ILE A 74 -14.71 -7.75 25.25
C ILE A 74 -14.26 -6.99 23.98
N ALA A 75 -12.97 -6.62 23.91
CA ALA A 75 -12.41 -5.94 22.74
C ALA A 75 -12.41 -6.85 21.49
N ILE A 76 -12.08 -8.14 21.63
CA ILE A 76 -12.13 -9.12 20.55
C ILE A 76 -13.57 -9.29 20.06
N LYS A 77 -14.53 -9.48 20.98
CA LYS A 77 -15.96 -9.59 20.64
C LYS A 77 -16.49 -8.33 19.95
N ALA A 78 -16.08 -7.15 20.38
CA ALA A 78 -16.46 -5.89 19.73
C ALA A 78 -15.87 -5.79 18.31
N SER A 79 -14.60 -6.16 18.13
CA SER A 79 -13.93 -6.18 16.83
C SER A 79 -14.56 -7.17 15.86
N ASP A 80 -14.90 -8.37 16.32
CA ASP A 80 -15.54 -9.39 15.49
C ASP A 80 -16.98 -9.02 15.13
N LYS A 81 -17.72 -8.38 16.03
CA LYS A 81 -19.02 -7.76 15.69
C LYS A 81 -18.88 -6.68 14.63
N LEU A 82 -17.86 -5.83 14.73
CA LEU A 82 -17.59 -4.78 13.73
C LEU A 82 -17.22 -5.39 12.36
N LYS A 83 -16.39 -6.45 12.34
CA LYS A 83 -16.07 -7.19 11.11
C LYS A 83 -17.30 -7.84 10.50
N GLN A 84 -18.15 -8.48 11.30
CA GLN A 84 -19.40 -9.08 10.81
C GLN A 84 -20.35 -8.01 10.25
N TYR A 85 -20.49 -6.87 10.94
CA TYR A 85 -21.28 -5.75 10.44
C TYR A 85 -20.73 -5.24 9.11
N ASN A 86 -19.43 -4.98 9.02
CA ASN A 86 -18.78 -4.51 7.79
C ASN A 86 -18.91 -5.53 6.66
N LYS A 87 -18.80 -6.83 6.97
CA LYS A 87 -19.01 -7.91 6.00
C LYS A 87 -20.44 -7.92 5.50
N LEU A 88 -21.44 -7.88 6.38
CA LEU A 88 -22.86 -7.85 6.00
C LEU A 88 -23.21 -6.59 5.20
N TYR A 89 -22.67 -5.44 5.61
CA TYR A 89 -22.81 -4.19 4.88
C TYR A 89 -22.18 -4.31 3.48
N TYR A 90 -20.96 -4.83 3.41
CA TYR A 90 -20.28 -5.08 2.15
C TYR A 90 -21.10 -6.04 1.29
N ASP A 91 -21.48 -7.23 1.76
CA ASP A 91 -22.25 -8.22 1.02
C ASP A 91 -23.61 -7.67 0.53
N LYS A 92 -24.28 -6.81 1.32
CA LYS A 92 -25.56 -6.18 0.95
C LYS A 92 -25.40 -5.09 -0.12
N HIS A 93 -24.31 -4.33 -0.09
CA HIS A 93 -24.08 -3.20 -0.98
C HIS A 93 -23.12 -3.52 -2.14
N HIS A 94 -22.38 -4.61 -2.03
CA HIS A 94 -21.50 -5.14 -3.05
C HIS A 94 -22.37 -5.75 -4.13
N LYS A 95 -22.55 -4.99 -5.21
CA LYS A 95 -23.06 -5.55 -6.44
C LYS A 95 -21.95 -6.40 -7.03
N THR A 96 -22.20 -7.70 -7.19
CA THR A 96 -21.34 -8.57 -7.99
C THR A 96 -21.05 -7.84 -9.29
N PRO A 97 -19.78 -7.58 -9.65
CA PRO A 97 -19.50 -6.92 -10.91
C PRO A 97 -20.15 -7.75 -12.01
N PHE A 98 -21.15 -7.16 -12.66
CA PHE A 98 -21.80 -7.78 -13.81
C PHE A 98 -20.71 -8.21 -14.79
N LEU A 99 -20.87 -9.39 -15.39
CA LEU A 99 -20.03 -9.82 -16.51
C LEU A 99 -19.94 -8.62 -17.47
N TYR A 100 -18.74 -8.04 -17.58
CA TYR A 100 -18.56 -6.84 -18.39
C TYR A 100 -19.01 -7.19 -19.81
N ILE A 101 -20.07 -6.53 -20.28
CA ILE A 101 -20.51 -6.67 -21.66
C ILE A 101 -19.33 -6.20 -22.51
N THR A 102 -18.85 -7.06 -23.40
CA THR A 102 -17.96 -6.66 -24.50
C THR A 102 -18.55 -5.38 -25.11
N HIS A 103 -17.74 -4.32 -25.27
CA HIS A 103 -18.11 -2.95 -25.70
C HIS A 103 -18.52 -1.91 -24.64
N SER A 104 -18.43 -2.18 -23.33
CA SER A 104 -18.67 -1.15 -22.30
C SER A 104 -17.41 -0.39 -21.88
N PHE A 105 -17.31 0.91 -22.21
CA PHE A 105 -16.28 1.83 -21.70
C PHE A 105 -16.67 2.40 -20.32
N VAL A 106 -15.75 2.40 -19.35
CA VAL A 106 -15.97 2.98 -18.00
C VAL A 106 -15.41 4.41 -17.93
N LEU A 107 -16.16 5.29 -17.24
CA LEU A 107 -15.89 6.71 -17.06
C LEU A 107 -14.56 7.01 -16.35
N LEU A 108 -13.97 8.16 -16.70
CA LEU A 108 -12.67 8.66 -16.26
C LEU A 108 -12.62 8.99 -14.76
N HIS A 109 -11.74 8.31 -14.01
CA HIS A 109 -11.24 8.85 -12.74
C HIS A 109 -10.07 9.79 -13.01
N TYR A 110 -10.32 11.10 -12.93
CA TYR A 110 -9.28 12.12 -12.99
C TYR A 110 -8.50 12.12 -11.67
N SER A 111 -7.42 11.35 -11.62
CA SER A 111 -6.33 11.64 -10.68
C SER A 111 -5.44 12.67 -11.38
N ALA A 112 -5.08 13.76 -10.70
CA ALA A 112 -4.23 14.84 -11.23
C ALA A 112 -2.87 14.37 -11.81
N SER A 113 -2.53 13.08 -11.66
CA SER A 113 -1.32 12.44 -12.20
C SER A 113 -1.57 11.48 -13.38
N SER A 114 -2.82 11.24 -13.82
CA SER A 114 -3.12 10.26 -14.88
C SER A 114 -3.55 10.98 -16.17
N ARG A 115 -2.69 11.00 -17.18
CA ARG A 115 -2.97 11.50 -18.54
C ARG A 115 -3.71 10.49 -19.42
N THR A 116 -4.15 9.38 -18.84
CA THR A 116 -4.73 8.23 -19.55
C THR A 116 -6.25 8.31 -19.63
N ILE A 117 -6.79 8.08 -20.83
CA ILE A 117 -8.23 7.96 -21.10
C ILE A 117 -8.56 6.55 -21.62
N LEU A 118 -9.86 6.22 -21.73
CA LEU A 118 -10.33 4.90 -22.22
C LEU A 118 -9.63 3.73 -21.50
N ARG A 119 -9.69 3.74 -20.17
CA ARG A 119 -8.90 2.85 -19.33
C ARG A 119 -9.63 1.53 -19.09
N ARG A 120 -8.88 0.44 -19.10
CA ARG A 120 -9.26 -0.87 -18.59
C ARG A 120 -8.35 -1.21 -17.40
N ILE A 121 -8.95 -1.62 -16.29
CA ILE A 121 -8.22 -1.96 -15.06
C ILE A 121 -8.53 -3.41 -14.69
N PHE A 122 -7.48 -4.20 -14.49
CA PHE A 122 -7.52 -5.56 -13.97
C PHE A 122 -7.00 -5.56 -12.54
N ALA A 123 -7.83 -6.02 -11.60
CA ALA A 123 -7.41 -6.17 -10.21
C ALA A 123 -6.48 -7.38 -10.07
N LEU A 124 -5.23 -7.16 -9.65
CA LEU A 124 -4.23 -8.23 -9.48
C LEU A 124 -4.31 -8.91 -8.11
N THR A 125 -5.10 -8.35 -7.20
CA THR A 125 -5.33 -8.85 -5.85
C THR A 125 -6.82 -8.78 -5.55
N PRO A 126 -7.37 -9.66 -4.68
CA PRO A 126 -8.78 -9.63 -4.30
C PRO A 126 -9.25 -8.28 -3.75
N THR A 127 -8.36 -7.56 -3.05
CA THR A 127 -8.65 -6.22 -2.50
C THR A 127 -8.50 -5.09 -3.53
N ALA A 128 -8.19 -5.41 -4.79
CA ALA A 128 -7.84 -4.46 -5.85
C ALA A 128 -6.71 -3.47 -5.48
N TYR A 129 -5.93 -3.80 -4.44
CA TYR A 129 -4.83 -2.97 -3.94
C TYR A 129 -3.70 -2.84 -4.97
N LYS A 130 -3.48 -3.88 -5.78
CA LYS A 130 -2.59 -3.86 -6.96
C LYS A 130 -3.41 -4.05 -8.21
N PHE A 131 -3.02 -3.38 -9.28
CA PHE A 131 -3.74 -3.40 -10.53
C PHE A 131 -2.81 -3.35 -11.74
N LEU A 132 -3.31 -3.91 -12.84
CA LEU A 132 -2.78 -3.73 -14.18
C LEU A 132 -3.77 -2.85 -14.95
N GLU A 133 -3.29 -1.76 -15.50
CA GLU A 133 -4.07 -0.77 -16.22
C GLU A 133 -3.59 -0.68 -17.66
N ILE A 134 -4.53 -0.58 -18.59
CA ILE A 134 -4.27 -0.31 -19.99
C ILE A 134 -5.13 0.89 -20.38
N GLY A 135 -4.55 1.91 -21.00
CA GLY A 135 -5.28 3.10 -21.42
C GLY A 135 -4.54 3.90 -22.46
N ILE A 136 -5.20 4.89 -23.05
CA ILE A 136 -4.58 5.79 -24.02
C ILE A 136 -3.98 6.97 -23.28
N ALA A 137 -2.65 7.08 -23.27
CA ALA A 137 -1.95 8.28 -22.83
C ALA A 137 -2.19 9.40 -23.85
N VAL A 138 -2.84 10.47 -23.41
CA VAL A 138 -3.21 11.59 -24.28
C VAL A 138 -2.04 12.55 -24.41
N GLU A 139 -1.48 12.57 -25.61
CA GLU A 139 -0.37 13.42 -26.03
C GLU A 139 -0.62 13.89 -27.48
N PRO A 140 0.17 14.84 -28.03
CA PRO A 140 0.07 15.23 -29.45
C PRO A 140 0.13 14.03 -30.41
N ILE A 141 0.88 13.00 -30.00
CA ILE A 141 0.86 11.65 -30.57
C ILE A 141 0.43 10.72 -29.43
N SER A 142 -0.87 10.50 -29.31
CA SER A 142 -1.42 9.65 -28.24
C SER A 142 -1.07 8.19 -28.50
N TYR A 143 -0.77 7.45 -27.44
CA TYR A 143 -0.36 6.04 -27.53
C TYR A 143 -1.00 5.21 -26.43
N VAL A 144 -1.04 3.88 -26.61
CA VAL A 144 -1.55 2.96 -25.59
C VAL A 144 -0.45 2.66 -24.58
N GLU A 145 -0.76 2.81 -23.30
CA GLU A 145 0.14 2.61 -22.18
C GLU A 145 -0.36 1.44 -21.32
N ILE A 146 0.54 0.52 -20.97
CA ILE A 146 0.30 -0.53 -19.97
C ILE A 146 1.01 -0.11 -18.69
N THR A 147 0.31 -0.10 -17.56
CA THR A 147 0.84 0.34 -16.27
C THR A 147 0.51 -0.67 -15.19
N ILE A 148 1.50 -1.07 -14.41
CA ILE A 148 1.30 -1.79 -13.14
C ILE A 148 1.40 -0.79 -12.01
N GLY A 149 0.42 -0.80 -11.11
CA GLY A 149 0.41 0.09 -9.97
C GLY A 149 -0.19 -0.51 -8.71
N ASP A 150 -0.07 0.25 -7.63
CA ASP A 150 -0.78 0.01 -6.39
C ASP A 150 -1.56 1.24 -5.93
N THR A 151 -2.53 1.03 -5.04
CA THR A 151 -3.45 2.09 -4.58
C THR A 151 -2.94 2.87 -3.36
N ARG A 152 -1.68 2.71 -2.92
CA ARG A 152 -1.14 3.54 -1.83
C ARG A 152 -1.12 5.01 -2.26
N ILE A 153 -1.28 5.91 -1.29
CA ILE A 153 -1.10 7.35 -1.50
C ILE A 153 0.35 7.58 -1.94
N GLY A 154 0.55 8.20 -3.11
CA GLY A 154 1.87 8.28 -3.76
C GLY A 154 2.36 6.97 -4.36
N GLY A 155 1.45 6.02 -4.62
CA GLY A 155 1.75 4.65 -5.07
C GLY A 155 2.63 4.58 -6.31
N ASN A 156 3.52 3.58 -6.33
CA ASN A 156 4.44 3.38 -7.42
C ASN A 156 3.69 2.84 -8.65
N ARG A 157 3.83 3.55 -9.78
CA ARG A 157 3.31 3.14 -11.09
C ARG A 157 4.47 2.86 -12.04
N ILE A 158 4.61 1.59 -12.42
CA ILE A 158 5.57 1.13 -13.41
C ILE A 158 4.86 1.10 -14.77
N VAL A 159 5.30 1.94 -15.69
CA VAL A 159 4.85 1.91 -17.09
C VAL A 159 5.63 0.82 -17.79
N LEU A 160 4.92 -0.11 -18.43
CA LEU A 160 5.47 -1.18 -19.23
C LEU A 160 5.17 -0.89 -20.71
N PRO A 161 6.17 -0.53 -21.52
CA PRO A 161 6.00 -0.51 -22.97
C PRO A 161 5.54 -1.88 -23.48
N GLN A 162 4.78 -1.93 -24.56
CA GLN A 162 4.22 -3.19 -25.07
C GLN A 162 5.31 -4.24 -25.38
N VAL A 163 6.44 -3.80 -25.94
CA VAL A 163 7.59 -4.67 -26.22
C VAL A 163 8.12 -5.33 -24.94
N MET A 164 8.10 -4.61 -23.82
CA MET A 164 8.52 -5.09 -22.51
C MET A 164 7.49 -6.05 -21.91
N TRP A 165 6.20 -5.75 -22.05
CA TRP A 165 5.12 -6.67 -21.66
C TRP A 165 5.23 -8.01 -22.39
N THR A 166 5.36 -8.01 -23.72
CA THR A 166 5.50 -9.25 -24.50
C THR A 166 6.76 -10.02 -24.11
N ALA A 167 7.89 -9.34 -23.87
CA ALA A 167 9.12 -9.99 -23.42
C ALA A 167 8.96 -10.60 -22.01
N PHE A 168 8.25 -9.90 -21.13
CA PHE A 168 7.95 -10.36 -19.78
C PHE A 168 7.09 -11.63 -19.80
N VAL A 169 6.03 -11.65 -20.61
CA VAL A 169 5.18 -12.82 -20.76
C VAL A 169 5.90 -14.02 -21.39
N LYS A 170 6.75 -13.79 -22.41
CA LYS A 170 7.59 -14.85 -23.01
C LYS A 170 8.54 -15.52 -22.01
N LYS A 171 8.89 -14.82 -20.94
CA LYS A 171 9.76 -15.30 -19.87
C LYS A 171 9.00 -15.96 -18.72
N ARG A 172 7.73 -16.32 -18.93
CA ARG A 172 6.88 -16.99 -17.93
C ARG A 172 7.54 -18.18 -17.25
N VAL A 173 8.13 -19.10 -18.01
CA VAL A 173 8.78 -20.30 -17.45
C VAL A 173 9.94 -19.93 -16.54
N ASP A 174 10.78 -18.98 -16.97
CA ASP A 174 11.92 -18.48 -16.18
C ASP A 174 11.43 -17.78 -14.90
N ILE A 175 10.32 -17.04 -14.96
CA ILE A 175 9.69 -16.39 -13.80
C ILE A 175 9.08 -17.43 -12.85
N GLU A 176 8.41 -18.45 -13.36
CA GLU A 176 7.88 -19.55 -12.55
C GLU A 176 9.00 -20.32 -11.84
N GLN A 177 10.11 -20.58 -12.55
CA GLN A 177 11.30 -21.20 -11.97
C GLN A 177 11.95 -20.30 -10.91
N LEU A 178 11.99 -18.98 -11.14
CA LEU A 178 12.46 -18.00 -10.17
C LEU A 178 11.65 -18.06 -8.86
N MET A 179 10.32 -18.19 -8.98
CA MET A 179 9.41 -18.30 -7.83
C MET A 179 9.57 -19.60 -7.03
N GLN A 180 10.10 -20.65 -7.65
CA GLN A 180 10.36 -21.94 -7.00
C GLN A 180 11.78 -22.04 -6.44
N SER A 181 12.63 -21.02 -6.64
CA SER A 181 14.03 -21.09 -6.24
C SER A 181 14.17 -21.02 -4.71
N PRO A 182 14.96 -21.92 -4.08
CA PRO A 182 15.17 -21.93 -2.63
C PRO A 182 16.05 -20.79 -2.12
N THR A 183 16.67 -20.02 -3.02
CA THR A 183 17.66 -18.99 -2.67
C THR A 183 17.03 -17.60 -2.73
N PRO A 184 16.88 -16.88 -1.59
CA PRO A 184 16.29 -15.56 -1.55
C PRO A 184 17.30 -14.50 -2.01
N SER A 185 17.60 -14.45 -3.32
CA SER A 185 18.38 -13.40 -4.02
C SER A 185 18.42 -13.62 -5.53
N SER A 186 17.66 -14.58 -6.05
CA SER A 186 17.59 -14.84 -7.48
C SER A 186 16.91 -13.65 -8.17
N SER A 187 17.49 -13.21 -9.28
CA SER A 187 16.96 -12.08 -10.06
C SER A 187 17.01 -12.36 -11.55
N LEU A 188 16.07 -11.76 -12.26
CA LEU A 188 15.89 -11.86 -13.70
C LEU A 188 15.66 -10.46 -14.26
N VAL A 189 16.44 -10.08 -15.27
CA VAL A 189 16.28 -8.79 -15.95
C VAL A 189 15.69 -9.02 -17.34
N ILE A 190 14.56 -8.36 -17.63
CA ILE A 190 13.84 -8.48 -18.89
C ILE A 190 13.66 -7.08 -19.46
N GLN A 191 14.42 -6.73 -20.50
CA GLN A 191 14.37 -5.41 -21.15
C GLN A 191 14.47 -4.21 -20.16
N GLY A 192 15.24 -4.36 -19.08
CA GLY A 192 15.41 -3.34 -18.05
C GLY A 192 14.43 -3.44 -16.88
N LEU A 193 13.39 -4.28 -16.97
CA LEU A 193 12.55 -4.66 -15.84
C LEU A 193 13.28 -5.74 -15.02
N GLN A 194 13.70 -5.39 -13.81
CA GLN A 194 14.32 -6.32 -12.88
C GLN A 194 13.24 -6.97 -12.01
N THR A 195 13.18 -8.30 -12.06
CA THR A 195 12.34 -9.14 -11.21
C THR A 195 13.24 -9.83 -10.21
N GLU A 196 13.03 -9.60 -8.92
CA GLU A 196 13.89 -10.11 -7.84
C GLU A 196 13.02 -10.78 -6.77
N LEU A 197 13.46 -11.92 -6.25
CA LEU A 197 12.85 -12.54 -5.09
C LEU A 197 13.45 -11.95 -3.81
N VAL A 198 12.60 -11.35 -2.98
CA VAL A 198 13.00 -10.60 -1.78
C VAL A 198 12.22 -11.07 -0.55
N LYS A 199 12.88 -11.13 0.60
CA LYS A 199 12.21 -11.40 1.89
C LYS A 199 11.76 -10.11 2.55
N ILE A 200 10.49 -10.04 2.90
CA ILE A 200 9.90 -8.96 3.70
C ILE A 200 9.24 -9.61 4.90
N HIS A 201 9.74 -9.30 6.11
CA HIS A 201 9.28 -9.94 7.36
C HIS A 201 9.31 -11.48 7.30
N ASP A 202 10.38 -12.04 6.73
CA ASP A 202 10.58 -13.49 6.51
C ASP A 202 9.56 -14.17 5.59
N VAL A 203 8.80 -13.36 4.83
CA VAL A 203 7.90 -13.85 3.78
C VAL A 203 8.52 -13.55 2.42
N ASP A 204 8.54 -14.54 1.53
CA ASP A 204 9.00 -14.38 0.16
C ASP A 204 8.02 -13.49 -0.63
N ASN A 205 8.59 -12.50 -1.31
CA ASN A 205 7.90 -11.53 -2.14
C ASN A 205 8.65 -11.35 -3.45
N VAL A 206 7.97 -10.81 -4.46
CA VAL A 206 8.57 -10.47 -5.74
C VAL A 206 8.68 -8.97 -5.85
N LYS A 207 9.86 -8.46 -6.13
CA LYS A 207 10.09 -7.05 -6.39
C LYS A 207 10.26 -6.86 -7.90
N LEU A 208 9.34 -6.12 -8.50
CA LEU A 208 9.46 -5.60 -9.85
C LEU A 208 10.08 -4.22 -9.77
N SER A 209 11.21 -3.99 -10.44
CA SER A 209 11.90 -2.70 -10.44
C SER A 209 12.16 -2.26 -11.87
N LEU A 210 11.76 -1.03 -12.19
CA LEU A 210 12.08 -0.40 -13.47
C LEU A 210 12.56 1.02 -13.19
N CYS A 211 13.78 1.32 -13.63
CA CYS A 211 14.47 2.57 -13.35
C CYS A 211 14.55 2.85 -11.83
N LYS A 212 13.84 3.88 -11.33
CA LYS A 212 13.80 4.28 -9.91
C LYS A 212 12.50 3.89 -9.19
N LYS A 213 11.60 3.18 -9.88
CA LYS A 213 10.31 2.75 -9.33
C LYS A 213 10.35 1.25 -9.07
N CYS A 214 9.76 0.83 -7.96
CA CYS A 214 9.60 -0.59 -7.67
C CYS A 214 8.21 -0.89 -7.13
N LEU A 215 7.70 -2.08 -7.45
CA LEU A 215 6.47 -2.62 -6.94
C LEU A 215 6.75 -3.97 -6.31
N TYR A 216 6.27 -4.17 -5.10
CA TYR A 216 6.31 -5.49 -4.48
C TYR A 216 5.03 -6.21 -4.84
N THR A 217 5.13 -7.42 -5.36
CA THR A 217 4.02 -8.29 -5.75
C THR A 217 4.11 -9.58 -4.94
N LYS A 218 2.98 -10.10 -4.46
CA LYS A 218 2.90 -11.45 -3.86
C LYS A 218 2.66 -12.44 -5.03
N PRO A 219 2.16 -13.70 -4.94
CA PRO A 219 2.06 -14.57 -6.13
C PRO A 219 1.08 -14.07 -7.23
N SER A 220 0.51 -12.85 -7.08
CA SER A 220 -0.19 -12.09 -8.13
C SER A 220 0.58 -11.92 -9.44
N ILE A 221 1.90 -12.15 -9.48
CA ILE A 221 2.67 -12.10 -10.72
C ILE A 221 2.25 -13.19 -11.70
N LEU A 222 1.86 -14.38 -11.21
CA LEU A 222 1.39 -15.48 -12.06
C LEU A 222 0.02 -15.16 -12.64
N PHE A 223 -0.89 -14.66 -11.81
CA PHE A 223 -2.20 -14.19 -12.27
C PHE A 223 -2.06 -13.05 -13.29
N MET A 224 -1.10 -12.15 -13.11
CA MET A 224 -0.81 -11.11 -14.09
C MET A 224 -0.42 -11.70 -15.45
N LEU A 225 0.41 -12.76 -15.47
CA LEU A 225 0.80 -13.46 -16.70
C LEU A 225 -0.38 -14.20 -17.36
N GLU A 226 -1.33 -14.72 -16.58
CA GLU A 226 -2.56 -15.33 -17.11
C GLU A 226 -3.44 -14.33 -17.88
N LEU A 227 -3.28 -13.02 -17.64
CA LEU A 227 -3.99 -11.97 -18.36
C LEU A 227 -3.41 -11.66 -19.74
N GLU A 228 -2.39 -12.39 -20.23
CA GLU A 228 -1.74 -12.16 -21.53
C GLU A 228 -2.73 -11.84 -22.66
N GLN A 229 -3.67 -12.75 -22.91
CA GLN A 229 -4.63 -12.60 -24.01
C GLN A 229 -5.58 -11.44 -23.81
N CYS A 230 -5.99 -11.19 -22.56
CA CYS A 230 -6.85 -10.04 -22.22
C CYS A 230 -6.12 -8.72 -22.44
N VAL A 231 -4.84 -8.65 -22.06
CA VAL A 231 -4.00 -7.46 -22.23
C VAL A 231 -3.77 -7.20 -23.71
N GLU A 232 -3.42 -8.22 -24.48
CA GLU A 232 -3.19 -8.08 -25.92
C GLU A 232 -4.44 -7.62 -26.66
N HIS A 233 -5.60 -8.20 -26.35
CA HIS A 233 -6.87 -7.84 -26.96
C HIS A 233 -7.23 -6.37 -26.69
N VAL A 234 -7.19 -5.95 -25.42
CA VAL A 234 -7.49 -4.57 -25.03
C VAL A 234 -6.48 -3.59 -25.61
N TYR A 235 -5.19 -3.95 -25.64
CA TYR A 235 -4.16 -3.12 -26.24
C TYR A 235 -4.44 -2.87 -27.74
N CYS A 236 -4.74 -3.94 -28.49
CA CYS A 236 -5.06 -3.84 -29.91
C CYS A 236 -6.34 -3.03 -30.16
N GLU A 237 -7.38 -3.24 -29.36
CA GLU A 237 -8.63 -2.47 -29.43
C GLU A 237 -8.35 -0.97 -29.21
N LEU A 238 -7.62 -0.61 -28.16
CA LEU A 238 -7.30 0.79 -27.85
C LEU A 238 -6.41 1.45 -28.91
N CYS A 239 -5.51 0.69 -29.56
CA CYS A 239 -4.68 1.21 -30.65
C CYS A 239 -5.53 1.80 -31.79
N GLN A 240 -6.70 1.22 -32.07
CA GLN A 240 -7.60 1.69 -33.14
C GLN A 240 -8.12 3.12 -32.88
N TYR A 241 -8.19 3.54 -31.61
CA TYR A 241 -8.72 4.84 -31.22
C TYR A 241 -7.63 5.93 -31.09
N THR A 242 -6.34 5.58 -31.07
CA THR A 242 -5.23 6.51 -30.82
C THR A 242 -5.17 7.69 -31.80
N ASN A 243 -5.41 7.44 -33.08
CA ASN A 243 -5.44 8.50 -34.11
C ASN A 243 -6.59 9.49 -33.87
N GLY A 244 -7.79 8.98 -33.62
CA GLY A 244 -8.96 9.82 -33.34
C GLY A 244 -8.79 10.65 -32.07
N VAL A 245 -8.16 10.08 -31.03
CA VAL A 245 -7.81 10.80 -29.80
C VAL A 245 -6.78 11.89 -30.08
N SER A 246 -5.73 11.58 -30.85
CA SER A 246 -4.67 12.54 -31.20
C SER A 246 -5.23 13.75 -31.95
N GLU A 247 -6.09 13.53 -32.94
CA GLU A 247 -6.73 14.61 -33.71
C GLU A 247 -7.63 15.48 -32.85
N LYS A 248 -8.46 14.87 -31.99
CA LYS A 248 -9.32 15.61 -31.05
C LYS A 248 -8.49 16.40 -30.04
N PHE A 249 -7.38 15.83 -29.55
CA PHE A 249 -6.48 16.52 -28.64
C PHE A 249 -5.82 17.73 -29.31
N LYS A 250 -5.30 17.57 -30.53
CA LYS A 250 -4.74 18.69 -31.32
C LYS A 250 -5.77 19.80 -31.54
N TYR A 251 -7.00 19.44 -31.93
CA TYR A 251 -8.09 20.40 -32.10
C TYR A 251 -8.36 21.18 -30.79
N PHE A 252 -8.50 20.46 -29.68
CA PHE A 252 -8.74 21.05 -28.36
C PHE A 252 -7.62 22.01 -27.94
N VAL A 253 -6.35 21.62 -28.09
CA VAL A 253 -5.19 22.47 -27.77
C VAL A 253 -5.11 23.70 -28.66
N THR A 254 -5.48 23.57 -29.93
CA THR A 254 -5.45 24.69 -30.90
C THR A 254 -6.54 25.71 -30.60
N TYR A 255 -7.73 25.26 -30.17
CA TYR A 255 -8.88 26.13 -29.88
C TYR A 255 -8.78 26.85 -28.53
N LEU A 256 -8.02 26.31 -27.59
CA LEU A 256 -7.79 26.91 -26.26
C LEU A 256 -6.55 27.81 -26.20
N ARG A 257 -5.81 27.95 -27.30
CA ARG A 257 -4.74 28.95 -27.47
C ARG A 257 -5.30 30.20 -28.11
#